data_AF-A0A9Q4KK37-F1
#
_entry.id   AF-A0A9Q4KK37-F1
#
_cell.length_a   1.000
_cell.length_b   1.000
_cell.length_c   1.000
_cell.angle_alpha   90.00
_cell.angle_beta   90.00
_cell.angle_gamma   90.00
#
_symmetry.space_group_name_H-M   'P 1'
#
loop_
_entity.id
_entity.type
_entity.pdbx_description
1 polymer ?
#
loop_
_entity_poly.entity_id
_entity_poly.type
_entity_poly.pdbx_seq_one_letter_code
_entity_poly.pdbx_strand_id
1 'polypeptide(L)'
;MEEILYNKHKEIDECKKFIEFIEKYFLNSNKPASNSNILINLLNQKVKILNSLDYKNCKDLVLSFEKLDDEIYNQIEILKSEIKGDIKNFTYYKQIKYNVDNINKNLKKDKNLSITKIIEEFLVKNEYFEKYIYKKSVKVKKEAFFDIFNFIKNHQWISTLLFFAFGFISFLFVFYIKSNFIPILNQNEFTFILLISSSAILITSFICLAYIYIFWLVYDIDKRSKKFDKKIFYYDSLFVWIISLVSTLLFFIFFGNYIDKIDIAWLNKFLSVNKIALFLIFLTIFIFAVIVSFFIKFKIFAFIMIITFLILFCIFLNFSILLIFTSLFLTWILLNDNITNKKEFINLYALLYSFLIFGTLGIISDYIFKTLNISGVEYKYIVLDKKADEFLPDDMICKFNCDKEVEIISYINSNLTYKTDNGSKIRNLKNKDCLTFVDDNNKTINTDNKIIFKDGNLTFTEKKNNTTQNIKASFNYKSCLTYAKYKNDSIVLYNIEAISTLGKYWYIKTKFDDKFELQSDFIKTKVKK
;
A
#
# COMPACT_ATOMS: atom_id res chain seq x y z
N MET A 1 -20.95 -27.88 10.38
CA MET A 1 -21.87 -29.04 10.47
C MET A 1 -23.04 -28.69 11.40
N GLU A 2 -22.77 -28.25 12.63
CA GLU A 2 -23.81 -27.71 13.55
C GLU A 2 -24.53 -26.47 13.00
N GLU A 3 -23.80 -25.56 12.34
CA GLU A 3 -24.38 -24.36 11.73
C GLU A 3 -25.40 -24.65 10.61
N ILE A 4 -25.23 -25.75 9.87
CA ILE A 4 -26.15 -26.17 8.79
C ILE A 4 -27.46 -26.72 9.39
N LEU A 5 -27.37 -27.48 10.48
CA LEU A 5 -28.52 -27.97 11.22
C LEU A 5 -29.30 -26.84 11.89
N TYR A 6 -28.60 -25.85 12.44
CA TYR A 6 -29.21 -24.67 13.06
C TYR A 6 -29.91 -23.75 12.04
N ASN A 7 -29.33 -23.59 10.85
CA ASN A 7 -29.89 -22.73 9.80
C ASN A 7 -30.84 -23.43 8.82
N LYS A 8 -31.03 -24.76 8.93
CA LYS A 8 -31.86 -25.58 8.04
C LYS A 8 -33.24 -24.99 7.77
N HIS A 9 -33.96 -24.58 8.83
CA HIS A 9 -35.31 -24.02 8.69
C HIS A 9 -35.33 -22.71 7.90
N LYS A 10 -34.30 -21.87 8.09
CA LYS A 10 -34.15 -20.62 7.35
C LYS A 10 -33.86 -20.89 5.87
N GLU A 11 -32.97 -21.84 5.55
CA GLU A 11 -32.67 -22.19 4.17
C GLU A 11 -33.88 -22.80 3.43
N ILE A 12 -34.70 -23.60 4.12
CA ILE A 12 -35.94 -24.15 3.55
C ILE A 12 -36.92 -23.02 3.21
N ASP A 13 -37.14 -22.08 4.14
CA ASP A 13 -38.02 -20.93 3.93
C ASP A 13 -37.54 -20.06 2.75
N GLU A 14 -36.24 -19.83 2.64
CA GLU A 14 -35.66 -19.09 1.52
C GLU A 14 -35.84 -19.82 0.18
N CYS A 15 -35.69 -21.14 0.14
CA CYS A 15 -35.95 -21.92 -1.08
C CYS A 15 -37.42 -21.84 -1.51
N LYS A 16 -38.35 -21.91 -0.55
CA LYS A 16 -39.79 -21.77 -0.83
C LYS A 16 -40.12 -20.39 -1.40
N LYS A 17 -39.62 -19.32 -0.76
CA LYS A 17 -39.79 -17.94 -1.26
C LYS A 17 -39.19 -17.73 -2.64
N PHE A 18 -38.09 -18.42 -2.95
CA PHE A 18 -37.50 -18.38 -4.27
C PHE A 18 -38.36 -19.11 -5.32
N ILE A 19 -38.94 -20.25 -4.99
CA ILE A 19 -39.91 -20.94 -5.85
C ILE A 19 -41.12 -20.04 -6.14
N GLU A 20 -41.72 -19.45 -5.10
CA GLU A 20 -42.84 -18.51 -5.24
C GLU A 20 -42.48 -17.32 -6.14
N PHE A 21 -41.26 -16.80 -6.03
CA PHE A 21 -40.76 -15.76 -6.93
C PHE A 21 -40.73 -16.25 -8.38
N ILE A 22 -40.18 -17.44 -8.65
CA ILE A 22 -40.11 -17.97 -10.02
C ILE A 22 -41.51 -18.15 -10.59
N GLU A 23 -42.41 -18.79 -9.86
CA GLU A 23 -43.80 -19.03 -10.29
C GLU A 23 -44.56 -17.73 -10.58
N LYS A 24 -44.33 -16.71 -9.75
CA LYS A 24 -45.00 -15.41 -9.87
C LYS A 24 -44.59 -14.62 -11.11
N TYR A 25 -43.31 -14.72 -11.52
CA TYR A 25 -42.73 -13.85 -12.54
C TYR A 25 -42.38 -14.55 -13.86
N PHE A 26 -42.25 -15.88 -13.88
CA PHE A 26 -42.02 -16.69 -15.07
C PHE A 26 -43.28 -17.47 -15.43
N LEU A 27 -43.96 -17.07 -16.50
CA LEU A 27 -45.23 -17.68 -16.94
C LEU A 27 -45.04 -19.09 -17.52
N ASN A 28 -43.80 -19.46 -17.85
CA ASN A 28 -43.42 -20.80 -18.30
C ASN A 28 -42.96 -21.72 -17.16
N SER A 29 -43.04 -21.30 -15.89
CA SER A 29 -42.63 -22.09 -14.72
C SER A 29 -43.32 -23.46 -14.62
N ASN A 30 -44.54 -23.59 -15.13
CA ASN A 30 -45.30 -24.84 -15.12
C ASN A 30 -45.05 -25.72 -16.36
N LYS A 31 -44.33 -25.23 -17.38
CA LYS A 31 -44.08 -26.01 -18.60
C LYS A 31 -43.00 -27.08 -18.34
N PRO A 32 -43.24 -28.36 -18.66
CA PRO A 32 -42.20 -29.38 -18.60
C PRO A 32 -40.96 -28.95 -19.39
N ALA A 33 -39.77 -29.22 -18.85
CA ALA A 33 -38.47 -28.87 -19.45
C ALA A 33 -38.18 -27.37 -19.66
N SER A 34 -39.00 -26.44 -19.16
CA SER A 34 -38.61 -25.03 -19.16
C SER A 34 -37.48 -24.78 -18.15
N ASN A 35 -36.62 -23.80 -18.44
CA ASN A 35 -35.50 -23.48 -17.56
C ASN A 35 -35.94 -23.04 -16.15
N SER A 36 -37.10 -22.38 -16.05
CA SER A 36 -37.71 -21.98 -14.78
C SER A 36 -38.28 -23.18 -14.02
N ASN A 37 -38.89 -24.16 -14.70
CA ASN A 37 -39.37 -25.39 -14.08
C ASN A 37 -38.23 -26.29 -13.60
N ILE A 38 -37.16 -26.44 -14.39
CA ILE A 38 -35.96 -27.18 -13.98
C ILE A 38 -35.38 -26.57 -12.69
N LEU A 39 -35.30 -25.24 -12.62
CA LEU A 39 -34.85 -24.54 -11.41
C LEU A 39 -35.76 -24.80 -10.20
N ILE A 40 -37.09 -24.77 -10.37
CA ILE A 40 -38.06 -25.11 -9.32
C ILE A 40 -37.85 -26.56 -8.83
N ASN A 41 -37.64 -27.50 -9.75
CA ASN A 41 -37.39 -28.90 -9.40
C ASN A 41 -36.11 -29.08 -8.57
N LEU A 42 -35.02 -28.41 -8.94
CA LEU A 42 -33.77 -28.43 -8.18
C LEU A 42 -33.94 -27.83 -6.78
N LEU A 43 -34.69 -26.72 -6.65
CA LEU A 43 -35.00 -26.11 -5.35
C LEU A 43 -35.87 -27.03 -4.49
N ASN A 44 -36.86 -27.70 -5.07
CA ASN A 44 -37.68 -28.69 -4.37
C ASN A 44 -36.88 -29.91 -3.92
N GLN A 45 -35.95 -30.39 -4.74
CA GLN A 45 -35.01 -31.45 -4.35
C GLN A 45 -34.14 -31.02 -3.17
N LYS A 46 -33.62 -29.78 -3.21
CA LYS A 46 -32.85 -29.20 -2.11
C LYS A 46 -33.68 -29.13 -0.81
N VAL A 47 -34.93 -28.70 -0.88
CA VAL A 47 -35.85 -28.70 0.28
C VAL A 47 -36.07 -30.11 0.84
N LYS A 48 -36.22 -31.12 -0.03
CA LYS A 48 -36.36 -32.52 0.40
C LYS A 48 -35.13 -33.01 1.16
N ILE A 49 -33.93 -32.77 0.63
CA ILE A 49 -32.67 -33.14 1.28
C ILE A 49 -32.49 -32.39 2.59
N LEU A 50 -32.77 -31.08 2.60
CA LEU A 50 -32.73 -30.29 3.82
C LEU A 50 -33.65 -30.88 4.89
N ASN A 51 -34.89 -31.24 4.54
CA ASN A 51 -35.83 -31.86 5.45
C ASN A 51 -35.35 -33.22 5.99
N SER A 52 -34.67 -34.03 5.18
CA SER A 52 -34.12 -35.32 5.58
C SER A 52 -32.78 -35.26 6.33
N LEU A 53 -32.13 -34.09 6.43
CA LEU A 53 -30.91 -33.93 7.23
C LEU A 53 -31.17 -34.20 8.71
N ASP A 54 -30.44 -35.18 9.24
CA ASP A 54 -30.31 -35.50 10.66
C ASP A 54 -28.82 -35.59 11.06
N TYR A 55 -28.54 -35.79 12.35
CA TYR A 55 -27.17 -35.87 12.86
C TYR A 55 -26.39 -37.08 12.30
N LYS A 56 -27.09 -38.16 11.93
CA LYS A 56 -26.49 -39.44 11.50
C LYS A 56 -26.10 -39.45 10.03
N ASN A 57 -26.89 -38.82 9.16
CA ASN A 57 -26.70 -38.80 7.70
C ASN A 57 -26.07 -37.50 7.19
N CYS A 58 -25.57 -36.65 8.10
CA CYS A 58 -25.13 -35.30 7.78
C CYS A 58 -23.98 -35.24 6.75
N LYS A 59 -22.99 -36.13 6.85
CA LYS A 59 -21.78 -36.06 6.02
C LYS A 59 -22.05 -36.33 4.53
N ASP A 60 -22.80 -37.39 4.23
CA ASP A 60 -23.11 -37.78 2.84
C ASP A 60 -24.14 -36.85 2.21
N LEU A 61 -25.14 -36.41 2.98
CA LEU A 61 -26.14 -35.45 2.50
C LEU A 61 -25.56 -34.06 2.26
N VAL A 62 -24.55 -33.62 3.03
CA VAL A 62 -23.85 -32.34 2.78
C VAL A 62 -23.14 -32.33 1.43
N LEU A 63 -22.49 -33.44 1.02
CA LEU A 63 -21.88 -33.53 -0.31
C LEU A 63 -22.93 -33.49 -1.43
N SER A 64 -24.09 -34.13 -1.23
CA SER A 64 -25.20 -34.06 -2.18
C SER A 64 -25.77 -32.64 -2.31
N PHE A 65 -25.84 -31.93 -1.18
CA PHE A 65 -26.31 -30.55 -1.10
C PHE A 65 -25.37 -29.58 -1.82
N GLU A 66 -24.05 -29.75 -1.68
CA GLU A 66 -23.06 -28.94 -2.40
C GLU A 66 -23.11 -29.13 -3.92
N LYS A 67 -23.38 -30.37 -4.38
CA LYS A 67 -23.58 -30.65 -5.81
C LYS A 67 -24.85 -29.99 -6.33
N LEU A 68 -25.95 -30.07 -5.58
CA LEU A 68 -27.20 -29.40 -5.93
C LEU A 68 -27.07 -27.88 -6.00
N ASP A 69 -26.30 -27.27 -5.10
CA ASP A 69 -26.02 -25.83 -5.18
C ASP A 69 -25.30 -25.45 -6.48
N ASP A 70 -24.38 -26.29 -6.97
CA ASP A 70 -23.70 -26.08 -8.25
C ASP A 70 -24.67 -26.25 -9.44
N GLU A 71 -25.57 -27.24 -9.39
CA GLU A 71 -26.60 -27.43 -10.41
C GLU A 71 -27.60 -26.26 -10.45
N ILE A 72 -28.05 -25.78 -9.27
CA ILE A 72 -28.91 -24.60 -9.15
C ILE A 72 -28.22 -23.37 -9.73
N TYR A 73 -26.93 -23.17 -9.41
CA TYR A 73 -26.13 -22.08 -9.96
C TYR A 73 -26.06 -22.15 -11.49
N ASN A 74 -25.73 -23.32 -12.05
CA ASN A 74 -25.63 -23.50 -13.51
C ASN A 74 -26.97 -23.19 -14.18
N GLN A 75 -28.08 -23.63 -13.58
CA GLN A 75 -29.41 -23.37 -14.09
C GLN A 75 -29.79 -21.87 -14.00
N ILE A 76 -29.35 -21.17 -12.96
CA ILE A 76 -29.50 -19.71 -12.85
C ILE A 76 -28.73 -18.99 -13.97
N GLU A 77 -27.50 -19.41 -14.28
CA GLU A 77 -26.72 -18.83 -15.39
C GLU A 77 -27.38 -19.06 -16.75
N ILE A 78 -27.89 -20.27 -17.01
CA ILE A 78 -28.67 -20.57 -18.23
C ILE A 78 -29.86 -19.63 -18.31
N LEU A 79 -30.63 -19.51 -17.23
CA LEU A 79 -31.82 -18.68 -17.19
C LEU A 79 -31.50 -17.18 -17.32
N LYS A 80 -30.41 -16.69 -16.71
CA LYS A 80 -29.90 -15.31 -16.93
C LYS A 80 -29.49 -15.09 -18.40
N SER A 81 -28.87 -16.08 -19.05
CA SER A 81 -28.47 -15.97 -20.46
C SER A 81 -29.70 -15.95 -21.39
N GLU A 82 -30.73 -16.74 -21.08
CA GLU A 82 -32.01 -16.75 -21.79
C GLU A 82 -32.69 -15.37 -21.68
N ILE A 83 -32.77 -14.80 -20.47
CA ILE A 83 -33.34 -13.46 -20.24
C ILE A 83 -32.58 -12.40 -21.06
N LYS A 84 -31.24 -12.41 -21.01
CA LYS A 84 -30.41 -11.46 -21.78
C LYS A 84 -30.60 -11.62 -23.30
N GLY A 85 -30.71 -12.85 -23.79
CA GLY A 85 -31.00 -13.14 -25.20
C GLY A 85 -32.41 -12.71 -25.61
N ASP A 86 -33.38 -12.85 -24.72
CA ASP A 86 -34.74 -12.37 -24.91
C ASP A 86 -34.80 -10.84 -24.95
N ILE A 87 -34.02 -10.15 -24.10
CA ILE A 87 -33.90 -8.68 -24.08
C ILE A 87 -33.27 -8.13 -25.36
N LYS A 88 -32.18 -8.74 -25.86
CA LYS A 88 -31.49 -8.25 -27.08
C LYS A 88 -32.40 -8.27 -28.31
N ASN A 89 -33.23 -9.30 -28.43
CA ASN A 89 -34.18 -9.48 -29.54
C ASN A 89 -35.60 -9.51 -28.98
N PHE A 90 -36.05 -8.41 -28.36
CA PHE A 90 -37.32 -8.34 -27.63
C PHE A 90 -38.52 -8.36 -28.60
N THR A 91 -39.26 -9.47 -28.62
CA THR A 91 -40.48 -9.65 -29.42
C THR A 91 -41.69 -9.92 -28.53
N TYR A 92 -42.90 -9.73 -29.06
CA TYR A 92 -44.15 -10.00 -28.34
C TYR A 92 -44.21 -11.42 -27.74
N TYR A 93 -43.75 -12.44 -28.48
CA TYR A 93 -43.70 -13.82 -28.00
C TYR A 93 -42.78 -14.04 -26.79
N LYS A 94 -41.71 -13.24 -26.68
CA LYS A 94 -40.79 -13.28 -25.53
C LYS A 94 -41.35 -12.52 -24.34
N GLN A 95 -42.19 -11.51 -24.57
CA GLN A 95 -42.91 -10.79 -23.53
C GLN A 95 -43.86 -11.73 -22.75
N ILE A 96 -44.50 -12.69 -23.43
CA ILE A 96 -45.41 -13.68 -22.83
C ILE A 96 -44.69 -14.66 -21.87
N LYS A 97 -43.35 -14.78 -21.92
CA LYS A 97 -42.61 -15.61 -20.96
C LYS A 97 -42.59 -15.01 -19.56
N TYR A 98 -42.71 -13.69 -19.44
CA TYR A 98 -42.54 -12.95 -18.20
C TYR A 98 -43.85 -12.30 -17.77
N ASN A 99 -44.15 -12.31 -16.47
CA ASN A 99 -45.32 -11.63 -15.92
C ASN A 99 -45.05 -10.12 -15.78
N VAL A 100 -44.96 -9.41 -16.91
CA VAL A 100 -44.55 -8.00 -16.99
C VAL A 100 -45.46 -7.09 -16.16
N ASP A 101 -46.75 -7.36 -16.11
CA ASP A 101 -47.71 -6.57 -15.32
C ASP A 101 -47.39 -6.63 -13.81
N ASN A 102 -47.00 -7.80 -13.33
CA ASN A 102 -46.62 -8.00 -11.94
C ASN A 102 -45.25 -7.38 -11.63
N ILE A 103 -44.34 -7.36 -12.60
CA ILE A 103 -43.04 -6.68 -12.48
C ILE A 103 -43.25 -5.16 -12.41
N ASN A 104 -44.02 -4.59 -13.34
CA ASN A 104 -44.33 -3.16 -13.40
C ASN A 104 -45.04 -2.67 -12.13
N LYS A 105 -45.98 -3.45 -11.58
CA LYS A 105 -46.67 -3.12 -10.32
C LYS A 105 -45.72 -3.00 -9.12
N ASN A 106 -44.63 -3.77 -9.07
CA ASN A 106 -43.68 -3.74 -7.95
C ASN A 106 -42.65 -2.62 -8.07
N LEU A 107 -42.37 -2.11 -9.27
CA LEU A 107 -41.36 -1.07 -9.47
C LEU A 107 -41.82 0.35 -9.17
N LYS A 108 -43.14 0.62 -9.02
CA LYS A 108 -43.76 1.91 -8.60
C LYS A 108 -42.85 3.16 -8.79
N LYS A 109 -42.33 3.44 -9.99
CA LYS A 109 -41.70 4.71 -10.41
C LYS A 109 -41.12 4.60 -11.82
N ASP A 110 -41.18 5.73 -12.52
CA ASP A 110 -40.68 6.06 -13.86
C ASP A 110 -41.42 5.49 -15.07
N LYS A 111 -42.30 6.33 -15.63
CA LYS A 111 -42.97 6.14 -16.94
C LYS A 111 -42.01 6.07 -18.14
N ASN A 112 -40.70 6.31 -17.94
CA ASN A 112 -39.71 6.44 -19.01
C ASN A 112 -38.70 5.28 -19.11
N LEU A 113 -38.80 4.22 -18.29
CA LEU A 113 -37.91 3.06 -18.41
C LEU A 113 -38.43 2.07 -19.47
N SER A 114 -37.53 1.58 -20.34
CA SER A 114 -37.89 0.52 -21.29
C SER A 114 -38.20 -0.79 -20.55
N ILE A 115 -39.19 -1.55 -21.03
CA ILE A 115 -39.59 -2.85 -20.46
C ILE A 115 -38.38 -3.80 -20.33
N THR A 116 -37.45 -3.72 -21.29
CA THR A 116 -36.19 -4.47 -21.28
C THR A 116 -35.31 -4.18 -20.06
N LYS A 117 -35.15 -2.91 -19.67
CA LYS A 117 -34.37 -2.50 -18.49
C LYS A 117 -35.07 -2.94 -17.20
N ILE A 118 -36.40 -2.87 -17.17
CA ILE A 118 -37.22 -3.32 -16.04
C ILE A 118 -37.03 -4.83 -15.78
N ILE A 119 -37.09 -5.64 -16.83
CA ILE A 119 -36.87 -7.09 -16.77
C ILE A 119 -35.44 -7.39 -16.31
N GLU A 120 -34.45 -6.68 -16.86
CA GLU A 120 -33.05 -6.85 -16.49
C GLU A 120 -32.79 -6.52 -15.01
N GLU A 121 -33.24 -5.36 -14.53
CA GLU A 121 -33.02 -4.97 -13.14
C GLU A 121 -33.77 -5.84 -12.14
N PHE A 122 -35.01 -6.24 -12.44
CA PHE A 122 -35.83 -6.96 -11.48
C PHE A 122 -35.56 -8.47 -11.44
N LEU A 123 -35.33 -9.09 -12.60
CA LEU A 123 -35.11 -10.54 -12.68
C LEU A 123 -33.64 -10.91 -12.62
N VAL A 124 -32.76 -10.23 -13.38
CA VAL A 124 -31.35 -10.62 -13.45
C VAL A 124 -30.60 -10.24 -12.18
N LYS A 125 -30.91 -9.09 -11.56
CA LYS A 125 -30.27 -8.62 -10.31
C LYS A 125 -31.08 -8.99 -9.05
N ASN A 126 -31.93 -10.01 -9.15
CA ASN A 126 -32.73 -10.43 -8.02
C ASN A 126 -31.87 -11.00 -6.87
N GLU A 127 -32.24 -10.71 -5.63
CA GLU A 127 -31.52 -11.17 -4.42
C GLU A 127 -31.32 -12.69 -4.39
N TYR A 128 -32.30 -13.47 -4.86
CA TYR A 128 -32.19 -14.93 -4.89
C TYR A 128 -31.13 -15.42 -5.86
N PHE A 129 -31.03 -14.82 -7.05
CA PHE A 129 -29.98 -15.18 -8.03
C PHE A 129 -28.60 -14.76 -7.52
N GLU A 130 -28.48 -13.53 -7.02
CA GLU A 130 -27.22 -13.01 -6.48
C GLU A 130 -26.69 -13.86 -5.33
N LYS A 131 -27.58 -14.41 -4.49
CA LYS A 131 -27.18 -15.31 -3.40
C LYS A 131 -26.46 -16.56 -3.88
N TYR A 132 -26.98 -17.25 -4.90
CA TYR A 132 -26.35 -18.47 -5.42
C TYR A 132 -25.07 -18.17 -6.19
N ILE A 133 -25.02 -17.07 -6.94
CA ILE A 133 -23.80 -16.61 -7.62
C ILE A 133 -22.72 -16.28 -6.60
N TYR A 134 -23.06 -15.56 -5.54
CA TYR A 134 -22.15 -15.27 -4.45
C TYR A 134 -21.66 -16.54 -3.76
N LYS A 135 -22.56 -17.49 -3.46
CA LYS A 135 -22.19 -18.79 -2.87
C LYS A 135 -21.19 -19.55 -3.74
N LYS A 136 -21.41 -19.58 -5.06
CA LYS A 136 -20.48 -20.16 -6.03
C LYS A 136 -19.14 -19.43 -6.03
N SER A 137 -19.15 -18.09 -6.03
CA SER A 137 -17.92 -17.28 -5.99
C SER A 137 -17.08 -17.57 -4.75
N VAL A 138 -17.70 -17.66 -3.56
CA VAL A 138 -16.99 -18.00 -2.31
C VAL A 138 -16.33 -19.38 -2.40
N LYS A 139 -17.04 -20.38 -2.95
CA LYS A 139 -16.49 -21.72 -3.18
C LYS A 139 -15.28 -21.68 -4.11
N VAL A 140 -15.40 -20.98 -5.24
CA VAL A 140 -14.33 -20.80 -6.23
C VAL A 140 -13.09 -20.14 -5.62
N LYS A 141 -13.27 -19.09 -4.81
CA LYS A 141 -12.18 -18.40 -4.11
C LYS A 141 -11.47 -19.33 -3.14
N LYS A 142 -12.23 -20.10 -2.35
CA LYS A 142 -11.68 -21.08 -1.40
C LYS A 142 -10.86 -22.15 -2.13
N GLU A 143 -11.41 -22.73 -3.20
CA GLU A 143 -10.70 -23.71 -4.03
C GLU A 143 -9.45 -23.12 -4.66
N ALA A 144 -9.51 -21.89 -5.18
CA ALA A 144 -8.34 -21.20 -5.73
C ALA A 144 -7.22 -21.03 -4.70
N PHE A 145 -7.53 -20.64 -3.47
CA PHE A 145 -6.53 -20.54 -2.41
C PHE A 145 -5.94 -21.90 -2.03
N PHE A 146 -6.75 -22.96 -1.98
CA PHE A 146 -6.25 -24.31 -1.79
C PHE A 146 -5.33 -24.76 -2.93
N ASP A 147 -5.68 -24.48 -4.17
CA ASP A 147 -4.85 -24.80 -5.34
C ASP A 147 -3.52 -24.04 -5.30
N ILE A 148 -3.53 -22.76 -4.94
CA ILE A 148 -2.32 -21.95 -4.75
C ILE A 148 -1.44 -22.54 -3.65
N PHE A 149 -2.03 -22.91 -2.50
CA PHE A 149 -1.30 -23.51 -1.40
C PHE A 149 -0.69 -24.86 -1.79
N ASN A 150 -1.47 -25.72 -2.45
CA ASN A 150 -1.00 -27.02 -2.94
C ASN A 150 0.10 -26.85 -3.98
N PHE A 151 0.01 -25.86 -4.87
CA PHE A 151 1.06 -25.54 -5.83
C PHE A 151 2.37 -25.19 -5.11
N ILE A 152 2.33 -24.28 -4.12
CA ILE A 152 3.51 -23.90 -3.34
C ILE A 152 4.09 -25.11 -2.59
N LYS A 153 3.23 -25.90 -1.96
CA LYS A 153 3.62 -27.09 -1.20
C LYS A 153 4.27 -28.16 -2.08
N ASN A 154 3.76 -28.37 -3.29
CA ASN A 154 4.26 -29.40 -4.21
C ASN A 154 5.49 -28.94 -4.99
N HIS A 155 5.67 -27.63 -5.17
CA HIS A 155 6.78 -27.03 -5.91
C HIS A 155 7.71 -26.22 -5.00
N GLN A 156 8.17 -26.82 -3.90
CA GLN A 156 9.04 -26.16 -2.91
C GLN A 156 10.30 -25.54 -3.52
N TRP A 157 10.89 -26.18 -4.54
CA TRP A 157 12.07 -25.67 -5.23
C TRP A 157 11.82 -24.31 -5.90
N ILE A 158 10.61 -24.08 -6.45
CA ILE A 158 10.21 -22.79 -7.04
C ILE A 158 10.14 -21.74 -5.93
N SER A 159 9.55 -22.10 -4.79
CA SER A 159 9.47 -21.20 -3.63
C SER A 159 10.86 -20.81 -3.13
N THR A 160 11.79 -21.76 -3.03
CA THR A 160 13.17 -21.50 -2.61
C THR A 160 13.88 -20.59 -3.60
N LEU A 161 13.74 -20.84 -4.90
CA LEU A 161 14.34 -20.02 -5.95
C LEU A 161 13.79 -18.59 -5.90
N LEU A 162 12.47 -18.42 -5.81
CA LEU A 162 11.84 -17.10 -5.70
C LEU A 162 12.25 -16.36 -4.44
N PHE A 163 12.34 -17.05 -3.31
CA PHE A 163 12.79 -16.49 -2.04
C PHE A 163 14.17 -15.84 -2.16
N PHE A 164 15.17 -16.58 -2.67
CA PHE A 164 16.51 -16.02 -2.87
C PHE A 164 16.54 -14.95 -3.98
N ALA A 165 15.72 -15.11 -5.03
CA ALA A 165 15.61 -14.11 -6.09
C ALA A 165 15.13 -12.75 -5.54
N PHE A 166 14.14 -12.71 -4.65
CA PHE A 166 13.70 -11.45 -4.04
C PHE A 166 14.78 -10.77 -3.21
N GLY A 167 15.55 -11.56 -2.44
CA GLY A 167 16.69 -11.01 -1.70
C GLY A 167 17.76 -10.45 -2.63
N PHE A 168 18.01 -11.12 -3.76
CA PHE A 168 19.02 -10.69 -4.73
C PHE A 168 18.58 -9.42 -5.46
N ILE A 169 17.32 -9.33 -5.85
CA ILE A 169 16.74 -8.13 -6.47
C ILE A 169 16.78 -6.96 -5.46
N SER A 170 16.48 -7.20 -4.18
CA SER A 170 16.60 -6.19 -3.13
C SER A 170 18.04 -5.66 -3.00
N PHE A 171 19.03 -6.57 -2.99
CA PHE A 171 20.44 -6.22 -2.99
C PHE A 171 20.83 -5.35 -4.20
N LEU A 172 20.45 -5.76 -5.41
CA LEU A 172 20.70 -4.97 -6.63
C LEU A 172 19.99 -3.61 -6.57
N PHE A 173 18.76 -3.55 -6.06
CA PHE A 173 18.03 -2.29 -5.95
C PHE A 173 18.78 -1.26 -5.07
N VAL A 174 19.28 -1.68 -3.90
CA VAL A 174 20.00 -0.77 -2.99
C VAL A 174 21.38 -0.39 -3.51
N PHE A 175 22.14 -1.37 -3.98
CA PHE A 175 23.55 -1.17 -4.32
C PHE A 175 23.75 -0.72 -5.77
N TYR A 176 23.11 -1.39 -6.73
CA TYR A 176 23.26 -1.04 -8.14
C TYR A 176 22.43 0.19 -8.52
N ILE A 177 21.12 0.21 -8.22
CA ILE A 177 20.24 1.30 -8.68
C ILE A 177 20.42 2.57 -7.84
N LYS A 178 20.44 2.45 -6.52
CA LYS A 178 20.46 3.63 -5.64
C LYS A 178 21.87 4.16 -5.37
N SER A 179 22.83 3.27 -5.16
CA SER A 179 24.18 3.63 -4.71
C SER A 179 25.23 3.68 -5.83
N ASN A 180 24.89 3.17 -7.03
CA ASN A 180 25.80 2.97 -8.17
C ASN A 180 27.11 2.29 -7.74
N PHE A 181 27.00 1.25 -6.90
CA PHE A 181 28.15 0.56 -6.33
C PHE A 181 27.77 -0.84 -5.83
N ILE A 182 28.53 -1.88 -6.20
CA ILE A 182 28.32 -3.26 -5.73
C ILE A 182 29.47 -3.67 -4.81
N PRO A 183 29.21 -3.94 -3.51
CA PRO A 183 30.26 -4.39 -2.58
C PRO A 183 30.73 -5.81 -2.90
N ILE A 184 32.03 -6.06 -2.66
CA ILE A 184 32.61 -7.41 -2.67
C ILE A 184 32.32 -8.06 -1.32
N LEU A 185 31.58 -9.17 -1.35
CA LEU A 185 31.06 -9.83 -0.14
C LEU A 185 31.65 -11.21 0.06
N ASN A 186 31.81 -11.58 1.33
CA ASN A 186 32.04 -12.97 1.70
C ASN A 186 30.72 -13.75 1.57
N GLN A 187 30.82 -15.06 1.31
CA GLN A 187 29.64 -15.92 1.10
C GLN A 187 28.63 -15.83 2.25
N ASN A 188 29.09 -15.84 3.50
CA ASN A 188 28.23 -15.77 4.68
C ASN A 188 27.46 -14.45 4.76
N GLU A 189 28.11 -13.32 4.46
CA GLU A 189 27.47 -12.00 4.48
C GLU A 189 26.43 -11.87 3.38
N PHE A 190 26.76 -12.36 2.18
CA PHE A 190 25.84 -12.35 1.05
C PHE A 190 24.60 -13.19 1.35
N THR A 191 24.76 -14.43 1.83
CA THR A 191 23.64 -15.29 2.21
C THR A 191 22.79 -14.66 3.32
N PHE A 192 23.41 -14.04 4.33
CA PHE A 192 22.71 -13.34 5.40
C PHE A 192 21.83 -12.19 4.89
N ILE A 193 22.36 -11.33 4.02
CA ILE A 193 21.62 -10.20 3.44
C ILE A 193 20.47 -10.70 2.58
N LEU A 194 20.69 -11.73 1.77
CA LEU A 194 19.64 -12.33 0.95
C LEU A 194 18.52 -12.86 1.82
N LEU A 195 18.84 -13.58 2.90
CA LEU A 195 17.86 -14.17 3.82
C LEU A 195 17.02 -13.10 4.52
N ILE A 196 17.64 -12.06 5.07
CA ILE A 196 16.89 -11.04 5.82
C ILE A 196 16.02 -10.20 4.87
N SER A 197 16.58 -9.76 3.74
CA SER A 197 15.83 -8.90 2.81
C SER A 197 14.63 -9.63 2.21
N SER A 198 14.81 -10.86 1.73
CA SER A 198 13.70 -11.69 1.23
C SER A 198 12.65 -11.98 2.30
N SER A 199 13.06 -12.39 3.50
CA SER A 199 12.15 -12.68 4.61
C SER A 199 11.29 -11.46 4.96
N ALA A 200 11.91 -10.30 5.10
CA ALA A 200 11.20 -9.09 5.48
C ALA A 200 10.23 -8.60 4.39
N ILE A 201 10.59 -8.71 3.10
CA ILE A 201 9.69 -8.39 1.98
C ILE A 201 8.46 -9.30 1.99
N LEU A 202 8.67 -10.62 2.14
CA LEU A 202 7.60 -11.61 2.14
C LEU A 202 6.71 -11.52 3.38
N ILE A 203 7.31 -11.38 4.57
CA ILE A 203 6.56 -11.20 5.82
C ILE A 203 5.69 -9.95 5.74
N THR A 204 6.24 -8.84 5.26
CA THR A 204 5.47 -7.59 5.16
C THR A 204 4.35 -7.70 4.15
N SER A 205 4.60 -8.29 2.97
CA SER A 205 3.56 -8.57 1.98
C SER A 205 2.46 -9.46 2.54
N PHE A 206 2.82 -10.49 3.33
CA PHE A 206 1.87 -11.38 3.98
C PHE A 206 1.03 -10.66 5.05
N ILE A 207 1.65 -9.82 5.88
CA ILE A 207 0.94 -8.99 6.87
C ILE A 207 -0.07 -8.07 6.18
N CYS A 208 0.32 -7.43 5.07
CA CYS A 208 -0.58 -6.58 4.29
C CYS A 208 -1.78 -7.36 3.73
N LEU A 209 -1.57 -8.58 3.21
CA LEU A 209 -2.66 -9.44 2.75
C LEU A 209 -3.57 -9.90 3.87
N ALA A 210 -2.99 -10.32 5.01
CA ALA A 210 -3.75 -10.75 6.18
C ALA A 210 -4.67 -9.62 6.68
N TYR A 211 -4.15 -8.38 6.70
CA TYR A 211 -4.93 -7.20 7.03
C TYR A 211 -6.13 -7.01 6.10
N ILE A 212 -5.94 -7.10 4.78
CA ILE A 212 -7.05 -6.98 3.81
C ILE A 212 -8.07 -8.10 3.99
N TYR A 213 -7.59 -9.32 4.22
CA TYR A 213 -8.48 -10.46 4.35
C TYR A 213 -9.37 -10.33 5.60
N ILE A 214 -8.78 -9.91 6.73
CA ILE A 214 -9.55 -9.59 7.95
C ILE A 214 -10.54 -8.46 7.66
N PHE A 215 -10.10 -7.39 6.99
CA PHE A 215 -10.94 -6.25 6.66
C PHE A 215 -12.12 -6.64 5.76
N TRP A 216 -11.88 -7.50 4.76
CA TRP A 216 -12.91 -8.08 3.90
C TRP A 216 -13.88 -8.95 4.68
N LEU A 217 -13.39 -9.83 5.56
CA LEU A 217 -14.24 -10.68 6.40
C LEU A 217 -15.21 -9.86 7.25
N VAL A 218 -14.74 -8.80 7.90
CA VAL A 218 -15.61 -7.94 8.72
C VAL A 218 -16.68 -7.26 7.85
N TYR A 219 -16.30 -6.73 6.68
CA TYR A 219 -17.24 -6.13 5.73
C TYR A 219 -18.30 -7.14 5.27
N ASP A 220 -17.87 -8.34 4.92
CA ASP A 220 -18.73 -9.38 4.38
C ASP A 220 -19.74 -9.90 5.43
N ILE A 221 -19.31 -10.06 6.69
CA ILE A 221 -20.19 -10.42 7.81
C ILE A 221 -21.28 -9.36 8.02
N ASP A 222 -20.91 -8.07 8.03
CA ASP A 222 -21.86 -6.98 8.20
C ASP A 222 -22.83 -6.87 7.01
N LYS A 223 -22.34 -7.15 5.79
CA LYS A 223 -23.17 -7.22 4.59
C LYS A 223 -24.18 -8.36 4.64
N ARG A 224 -23.76 -9.58 5.01
CA ARG A 224 -24.63 -10.76 5.11
C ARG A 224 -25.68 -10.64 6.21
N SER A 225 -25.35 -9.95 7.30
CA SER A 225 -26.28 -9.68 8.40
C SER A 225 -27.27 -8.55 8.09
N LYS A 226 -27.30 -8.03 6.85
CA LYS A 226 -28.19 -6.95 6.40
C LYS A 226 -28.08 -5.68 7.26
N LYS A 227 -26.94 -5.46 7.92
CA LYS A 227 -26.70 -4.26 8.73
C LYS A 227 -26.61 -2.99 7.89
N PHE A 228 -26.34 -3.14 6.59
CA PHE A 228 -26.35 -2.05 5.61
C PHE A 228 -27.74 -1.74 5.03
N ASP A 229 -28.79 -2.49 5.43
CA ASP A 229 -30.14 -2.27 4.91
C ASP A 229 -30.93 -1.26 5.78
N LYS A 230 -31.73 -0.42 5.11
CA LYS A 230 -32.81 0.42 5.67
C LYS A 230 -32.46 1.56 6.64
N LYS A 231 -31.19 1.80 7.01
CA LYS A 231 -30.79 2.92 7.90
C LYS A 231 -29.97 4.00 7.17
N ILE A 232 -30.04 5.25 7.64
CA ILE A 232 -29.18 6.36 7.18
C ILE A 232 -27.78 6.25 7.79
N PHE A 233 -27.69 5.67 8.98
CA PHE A 233 -26.46 5.50 9.75
C PHE A 233 -26.30 4.04 10.16
N TYR A 234 -25.13 3.45 9.90
CA TYR A 234 -24.85 2.04 10.12
C TYR A 234 -24.11 1.82 11.45
N TYR A 235 -24.69 2.30 12.56
CA TYR A 235 -24.09 2.15 13.90
C TYR A 235 -23.94 0.70 14.36
N ASP A 236 -24.74 -0.23 13.83
CA ASP A 236 -24.65 -1.66 14.15
C ASP A 236 -23.48 -2.36 13.43
N SER A 237 -22.87 -1.69 12.46
CA SER A 237 -21.78 -2.23 11.64
C SER A 237 -20.43 -2.06 12.32
N LEU A 238 -19.79 -3.17 12.66
CA LEU A 238 -18.42 -3.20 13.18
C LEU A 238 -17.44 -2.64 12.16
N PHE A 239 -17.67 -2.91 10.87
CA PHE A 239 -16.86 -2.38 9.77
C PHE A 239 -16.81 -0.85 9.77
N VAL A 240 -17.96 -0.19 9.94
CA VAL A 240 -18.06 1.27 9.95
C VAL A 240 -17.31 1.87 11.14
N TRP A 241 -17.42 1.25 12.32
CA TRP A 241 -16.67 1.69 13.50
C TRP A 241 -15.16 1.54 13.34
N ILE A 242 -14.69 0.41 12.78
CA ILE A 242 -13.26 0.18 12.55
C ILE A 242 -12.70 1.21 11.58
N ILE A 243 -13.35 1.44 10.43
CA ILE A 243 -12.89 2.45 9.47
C ILE A 243 -12.89 3.83 10.13
N SER A 244 -13.97 4.15 10.83
CA SER A 244 -14.07 5.44 11.51
C SER A 244 -12.91 5.67 12.48
N LEU A 245 -12.58 4.66 13.28
CA LEU A 245 -11.45 4.71 14.20
C LEU A 245 -10.12 4.92 13.45
N VAL A 246 -9.87 4.16 12.38
CA VAL A 246 -8.65 4.32 11.55
C VAL A 246 -8.58 5.71 10.92
N SER A 247 -9.67 6.21 10.36
CA SER A 247 -9.75 7.56 9.80
C SER A 247 -9.49 8.63 10.85
N THR A 248 -9.99 8.44 12.06
CA THR A 248 -9.76 9.34 13.19
C THR A 248 -8.28 9.34 13.60
N LEU A 249 -7.65 8.17 13.70
CA LEU A 249 -6.22 8.07 14.00
C LEU A 249 -5.37 8.75 12.92
N LEU A 250 -5.68 8.52 11.65
CA LEU A 250 -5.00 9.19 10.53
C LEU A 250 -5.17 10.70 10.59
N PHE A 251 -6.38 11.18 10.89
CA PHE A 251 -6.65 12.60 11.08
C PHE A 251 -5.74 13.20 12.17
N PHE A 252 -5.63 12.56 13.33
CA PHE A 252 -4.72 13.01 14.39
C PHE A 252 -3.25 12.94 14.01
N ILE A 253 -2.81 11.96 13.22
CA ILE A 253 -1.41 11.88 12.76
C ILE A 253 -1.08 13.00 11.77
N PHE A 254 -1.95 13.25 10.80
CA PHE A 254 -1.71 14.28 9.77
C PHE A 254 -1.89 15.71 10.29
N PHE A 255 -2.88 15.92 11.17
CA PHE A 255 -3.19 17.24 11.72
C PHE A 255 -2.56 17.49 13.09
N GLY A 256 -2.02 16.47 13.77
CA GLY A 256 -1.34 16.59 15.07
C GLY A 256 -0.20 17.60 15.07
N ASN A 257 0.64 17.59 14.03
CA ASN A 257 1.73 18.56 13.87
C ASN A 257 1.23 20.00 13.64
N TYR A 258 -0.01 20.18 13.19
CA TYR A 258 -0.65 21.51 13.11
C TYR A 258 -1.30 21.90 14.45
N ILE A 259 -1.70 20.92 15.26
CA ILE A 259 -2.22 21.11 16.62
C ILE A 259 -1.09 21.56 17.57
N ASP A 260 0.16 21.12 17.37
CA ASP A 260 1.31 21.56 18.19
C ASP A 260 1.65 23.06 18.05
N LYS A 261 1.15 23.72 16.99
CA LYS A 261 1.23 25.19 16.82
C LYS A 261 0.10 25.94 17.54
N ILE A 262 -0.91 25.22 18.03
CA ILE A 262 -1.96 25.76 18.91
C ILE A 262 -1.37 25.80 20.31
N ASP A 263 -1.45 26.96 20.96
CA ASP A 263 -0.82 27.24 22.24
C ASP A 263 -0.99 26.09 23.26
N ILE A 264 0.11 25.41 23.58
CA ILE A 264 0.18 24.19 24.41
C ILE A 264 -0.39 24.45 25.81
N ALA A 265 -0.40 25.70 26.27
CA ALA A 265 -1.02 26.09 27.53
C ALA A 265 -2.55 25.95 27.52
N TRP A 266 -3.21 26.19 26.39
CA TRP A 266 -4.65 26.01 26.24
C TRP A 266 -5.00 24.52 26.12
N LEU A 267 -4.25 23.77 25.31
CA LEU A 267 -4.45 22.33 25.10
C LEU A 267 -4.17 21.52 26.37
N ASN A 268 -3.10 21.81 27.13
CA ASN A 268 -2.79 21.09 28.38
C ASN A 268 -3.80 21.39 29.50
N LYS A 269 -4.34 22.60 29.57
CA LYS A 269 -5.41 22.96 30.51
C LYS A 269 -6.72 22.27 30.13
N PHE A 270 -6.97 22.07 28.83
CA PHE A 270 -8.14 21.37 28.28
C PHE A 270 -8.03 19.83 28.40
N LEU A 271 -6.84 19.27 28.20
CA LEU A 271 -6.51 17.84 28.36
C LEU A 271 -6.50 17.38 29.82
N SER A 272 -6.36 18.31 30.79
CA SER A 272 -6.44 17.99 32.22
C SER A 272 -7.82 17.43 32.65
N VAL A 273 -8.84 17.53 31.79
CA VAL A 273 -10.14 16.86 31.95
C VAL A 273 -10.19 15.64 31.03
N ASN A 274 -9.61 14.52 31.47
CA ASN A 274 -9.54 13.25 30.73
C ASN A 274 -10.88 12.79 30.09
N LYS A 275 -12.02 13.21 30.65
CA LYS A 275 -13.36 12.86 30.11
C LYS A 275 -13.77 13.69 28.88
N ILE A 276 -13.37 14.96 28.79
CA ILE A 276 -13.74 15.85 27.68
C ILE A 276 -12.91 15.52 26.44
N ALA A 277 -11.61 15.24 26.62
CA ALA A 277 -10.75 14.78 25.53
C ALA A 277 -11.23 13.44 24.95
N LEU A 278 -11.59 12.49 25.83
CA LEU A 278 -12.15 11.21 25.40
C LEU A 278 -13.50 11.38 24.69
N PHE A 279 -14.33 12.33 25.15
CA PHE A 279 -15.60 12.68 24.50
C PHE A 279 -15.39 13.31 23.12
N LEU A 280 -14.39 14.19 22.95
CA LEU A 280 -14.05 14.77 21.65
C LEU A 280 -13.51 13.72 20.68
N ILE A 281 -12.66 12.81 21.14
CA ILE A 281 -12.19 11.67 20.34
C ILE A 281 -13.40 10.82 19.92
N PHE A 282 -14.29 10.49 20.85
CA PHE A 282 -15.50 9.74 20.54
C PHE A 282 -16.41 10.48 19.54
N LEU A 283 -16.55 11.81 19.67
CA LEU A 283 -17.29 12.64 18.73
C LEU A 283 -16.67 12.61 17.33
N THR A 284 -15.34 12.69 17.22
CA THR A 284 -14.65 12.59 15.93
C THR A 284 -14.85 11.22 15.28
N ILE A 285 -14.78 10.13 16.06
CA ILE A 285 -15.11 8.78 15.58
C ILE A 285 -16.59 8.72 15.17
N PHE A 286 -17.49 9.37 15.89
CA PHE A 286 -18.90 9.38 15.49
C PHE A 286 -19.11 10.11 14.15
N ILE A 287 -18.47 11.26 13.95
CA ILE A 287 -18.51 12.02 12.69
C ILE A 287 -17.97 11.18 11.53
N PHE A 288 -16.81 10.55 11.69
CA PHE A 288 -16.24 9.69 10.65
C PHE A 288 -17.13 8.47 10.37
N ALA A 289 -17.78 7.90 11.38
CA ALA A 289 -18.74 6.80 11.17
C ALA A 289 -19.92 7.26 10.30
N VAL A 290 -20.39 8.51 10.48
CA VAL A 290 -21.51 9.07 9.69
C VAL A 290 -21.09 9.22 8.24
N ILE A 291 -19.88 9.75 8.01
CA ILE A 291 -19.28 9.91 6.68
C ILE A 291 -19.12 8.55 5.99
N VAL A 292 -18.54 7.55 6.66
CA VAL A 292 -18.35 6.21 6.12
C VAL A 292 -19.69 5.55 5.79
N SER A 293 -20.69 5.68 6.68
CA SER A 293 -22.04 5.16 6.44
C SER A 293 -22.68 5.75 5.19
N PHE A 294 -22.52 7.07 4.99
CA PHE A 294 -23.00 7.76 3.80
C PHE A 294 -22.37 7.17 2.53
N PHE A 295 -21.05 6.97 2.51
CA PHE A 295 -20.37 6.43 1.33
C PHE A 295 -20.76 5.00 0.96
N ILE A 296 -20.98 4.13 1.96
CA ILE A 296 -21.46 2.76 1.74
C ILE A 296 -22.87 2.80 1.14
N LYS A 297 -23.77 3.61 1.72
CA LYS A 297 -25.18 3.67 1.31
C LYS A 297 -25.36 4.07 -0.16
N PHE A 298 -24.59 5.05 -0.63
CA PHE A 298 -24.69 5.51 -2.01
C PHE A 298 -23.97 4.60 -3.02
N LYS A 299 -23.32 3.51 -2.59
CA LYS A 299 -22.42 2.68 -3.43
C LYS A 299 -21.27 3.48 -4.06
N ILE A 300 -20.96 4.66 -3.50
CA ILE A 300 -19.91 5.58 -3.98
C ILE A 300 -18.57 5.29 -3.29
N PHE A 301 -18.55 4.45 -2.24
CA PHE A 301 -17.32 4.09 -1.51
C PHE A 301 -16.16 3.67 -2.43
N ALA A 302 -16.41 2.82 -3.43
CA ALA A 302 -15.38 2.43 -4.40
C ALA A 302 -14.88 3.61 -5.25
N PHE A 303 -15.79 4.52 -5.66
CA PHE A 303 -15.46 5.71 -6.44
C PHE A 303 -14.64 6.74 -5.63
N ILE A 304 -14.97 6.96 -4.36
CA ILE A 304 -14.18 7.84 -3.49
C ILE A 304 -12.81 7.26 -3.22
N MET A 305 -12.69 5.95 -3.04
CA MET A 305 -11.38 5.31 -2.90
C MET A 305 -10.51 5.49 -4.16
N ILE A 306 -11.12 5.49 -5.36
CA ILE A 306 -10.43 5.83 -6.62
C ILE A 306 -10.02 7.31 -6.68
N ILE A 307 -10.85 8.23 -6.22
CA ILE A 307 -10.46 9.65 -6.11
C ILE A 307 -9.31 9.81 -5.12
N THR A 308 -9.39 9.14 -3.97
CA THR A 308 -8.34 9.16 -2.95
C THR A 308 -7.05 8.59 -3.52
N PHE A 309 -7.13 7.51 -4.32
CA PHE A 309 -6.01 6.97 -5.09
C PHE A 309 -5.40 7.98 -6.06
N LEU A 310 -6.21 8.70 -6.84
CA LEU A 310 -5.73 9.74 -7.76
C LEU A 310 -5.06 10.90 -7.00
N ILE A 311 -5.58 11.27 -5.84
CA ILE A 311 -4.96 12.28 -4.96
C ILE A 311 -3.63 11.75 -4.39
N LEU A 312 -3.60 10.51 -3.89
CA LEU A 312 -2.38 9.83 -3.45
C LEU A 312 -1.34 9.74 -4.57
N PHE A 313 -1.75 9.50 -5.82
CA PHE A 313 -0.87 9.50 -6.99
C PHE A 313 -0.26 10.88 -7.25
N CYS A 314 -1.05 11.95 -7.13
CA CYS A 314 -0.56 13.32 -7.29
C CYS A 314 0.35 13.78 -6.14
N ILE A 315 0.11 13.31 -4.92
CA ILE A 315 0.85 13.72 -3.71
C ILE A 315 2.11 12.87 -3.50
N PHE A 316 2.02 11.54 -3.63
CA PHE A 316 3.13 10.63 -3.44
C PHE A 316 3.86 10.40 -4.75
N LEU A 317 4.98 11.11 -4.93
CA LEU A 317 5.96 10.87 -6.02
C LEU A 317 6.65 9.48 -5.94
N ASN A 318 6.33 8.65 -4.95
CA ASN A 318 6.95 7.33 -4.79
C ASN A 318 6.10 6.23 -5.42
N PHE A 319 6.54 5.75 -6.58
CA PHE A 319 5.93 4.67 -7.35
C PHE A 319 5.69 3.38 -6.53
N SER A 320 6.55 3.08 -5.56
CA SER A 320 6.40 1.88 -4.72
C SER A 320 5.19 1.95 -3.79
N ILE A 321 4.91 3.13 -3.21
CA ILE A 321 3.72 3.35 -2.37
C ILE A 321 2.45 3.18 -3.20
N LEU A 322 2.47 3.68 -4.44
CA LEU A 322 1.37 3.54 -5.38
C LEU A 322 1.08 2.07 -5.69
N LEU A 323 2.10 1.27 -5.98
CA LEU A 323 1.94 -0.15 -6.28
C LEU A 323 1.32 -0.92 -5.10
N ILE A 324 1.78 -0.66 -3.87
CA ILE A 324 1.20 -1.26 -2.67
C ILE A 324 -0.26 -0.87 -2.56
N PHE A 325 -0.58 0.43 -2.56
CA PHE A 325 -1.96 0.89 -2.41
C PHE A 325 -2.89 0.30 -3.48
N THR A 326 -2.46 0.33 -4.74
CA THR A 326 -3.22 -0.23 -5.88
C THR A 326 -3.50 -1.71 -5.67
N SER A 327 -2.46 -2.47 -5.31
CA SER A 327 -2.58 -3.91 -5.05
C SER A 327 -3.57 -4.19 -3.92
N LEU A 328 -3.42 -3.47 -2.79
CA LEU A 328 -4.28 -3.67 -1.63
C LEU A 328 -5.75 -3.37 -1.94
N PHE A 329 -5.99 -2.26 -2.62
CA PHE A 329 -7.34 -1.81 -2.98
C PHE A 329 -8.01 -2.73 -4.00
N LEU A 330 -7.32 -3.08 -5.08
CA LEU A 330 -7.87 -3.97 -6.09
C LEU A 330 -8.07 -5.39 -5.54
N THR A 331 -7.24 -5.84 -4.60
CA THR A 331 -7.45 -7.13 -3.92
C THR A 331 -8.72 -7.11 -3.10
N TRP A 332 -9.01 -6.01 -2.40
CA TRP A 332 -10.27 -5.85 -1.68
C TRP A 332 -11.50 -5.85 -2.61
N ILE A 333 -11.41 -5.18 -3.78
CA ILE A 333 -12.46 -5.24 -4.81
C ILE A 333 -12.64 -6.67 -5.31
N LEU A 334 -11.55 -7.35 -5.64
CA LEU A 334 -11.54 -8.72 -6.15
C LEU A 334 -12.18 -9.71 -5.16
N LEU A 335 -11.92 -9.53 -3.86
CA LEU A 335 -12.56 -10.33 -2.81
C LEU A 335 -14.06 -10.07 -2.69
N ASN A 336 -14.52 -8.84 -2.97
CA ASN A 336 -15.93 -8.47 -2.96
C ASN A 336 -16.68 -8.78 -4.25
N ASP A 337 -15.98 -8.99 -5.36
CA ASP A 337 -16.56 -9.27 -6.66
C ASP A 337 -17.12 -10.70 -6.74
N ASN A 338 -18.12 -10.90 -7.61
CA ASN A 338 -18.83 -12.17 -7.77
C ASN A 338 -18.20 -13.05 -8.86
N ILE A 339 -16.86 -13.08 -8.97
CA ILE A 339 -16.15 -13.91 -9.94
C ILE A 339 -16.42 -15.39 -9.66
N THR A 340 -16.90 -16.10 -10.68
CA THR A 340 -17.19 -17.54 -10.64
C THR A 340 -16.22 -18.37 -11.47
N ASN A 341 -15.37 -17.74 -12.28
CA ASN A 341 -14.30 -18.41 -13.01
C ASN A 341 -13.03 -18.51 -12.16
N LYS A 342 -12.64 -19.73 -11.81
CA LYS A 342 -11.46 -20.00 -10.97
C LYS A 342 -10.16 -19.50 -11.60
N LYS A 343 -9.95 -19.72 -12.90
CA LYS A 343 -8.71 -19.34 -13.59
C LYS A 343 -8.55 -17.83 -13.64
N GLU A 344 -9.64 -17.12 -13.89
CA GLU A 344 -9.67 -15.66 -13.89
C GLU A 344 -9.32 -15.09 -12.52
N PHE A 345 -9.93 -15.63 -11.45
CA PHE A 345 -9.61 -15.23 -10.09
C PHE A 345 -8.13 -15.45 -9.73
N ILE A 346 -7.57 -16.64 -10.04
CA ILE A 346 -6.16 -16.97 -9.77
C ILE A 346 -5.23 -15.98 -10.51
N ASN A 347 -5.48 -15.72 -11.79
CA ASN A 347 -4.64 -14.83 -12.59
C ASN A 347 -4.68 -13.39 -12.06
N LEU A 348 -5.86 -12.86 -11.74
CA LEU A 348 -6.01 -11.52 -11.18
C LEU A 348 -5.34 -11.42 -9.80
N TYR A 349 -5.56 -12.40 -8.93
CA TYR A 349 -4.95 -12.42 -7.61
C TYR A 349 -3.42 -12.50 -7.69
N ALA A 350 -2.87 -13.33 -8.57
CA ALA A 350 -1.42 -13.44 -8.77
C ALA A 350 -0.80 -12.13 -9.29
N LEU A 351 -1.46 -11.46 -10.25
CA LEU A 351 -1.04 -10.15 -10.74
C LEU A 351 -1.00 -9.12 -9.61
N LEU A 352 -2.07 -9.02 -8.82
CA LEU A 352 -2.14 -8.07 -7.70
C LEU A 352 -1.09 -8.39 -6.64
N TYR A 353 -0.86 -9.66 -6.34
CA TYR A 353 0.18 -10.07 -5.40
C TYR A 353 1.59 -9.71 -5.90
N SER A 354 1.86 -9.83 -7.20
CA SER A 354 3.13 -9.38 -7.77
C SER A 354 3.37 -7.88 -7.57
N PHE A 355 2.33 -7.04 -7.76
CA PHE A 355 2.43 -5.61 -7.50
C PHE A 355 2.71 -5.31 -6.03
N LEU A 356 2.14 -6.09 -5.11
CA LEU A 356 2.41 -5.97 -3.69
C LEU A 356 3.89 -6.26 -3.38
N ILE A 357 4.44 -7.34 -3.94
CA ILE A 357 5.84 -7.72 -3.74
C ILE A 357 6.78 -6.65 -4.29
N PHE A 358 6.55 -6.16 -5.51
CA PHE A 358 7.42 -5.12 -6.09
C PHE A 358 7.31 -3.78 -5.36
N GLY A 359 6.09 -3.42 -4.92
CA GLY A 359 5.88 -2.22 -4.10
C GLY A 359 6.59 -2.32 -2.75
N THR A 360 6.45 -3.45 -2.05
CA THR A 360 7.13 -3.69 -0.77
C THR A 360 8.65 -3.73 -0.94
N LEU A 361 9.16 -4.34 -2.01
CA LEU A 361 10.59 -4.36 -2.33
C LEU A 361 11.17 -2.94 -2.40
N GLY A 362 10.52 -2.01 -3.09
CA GLY A 362 11.06 -0.65 -3.25
C GLY A 362 11.13 0.16 -1.94
N ILE A 363 10.19 -0.06 -1.01
CA ILE A 363 10.16 0.66 0.28
C ILE A 363 11.06 -0.02 1.31
N ILE A 364 10.90 -1.33 1.46
CA ILE A 364 11.48 -2.09 2.56
C ILE A 364 12.97 -2.29 2.37
N SER A 365 13.45 -2.41 1.13
CA SER A 365 14.88 -2.65 0.86
C SER A 365 15.74 -1.54 1.44
N ASP A 366 15.43 -0.26 1.19
CA ASP A 366 16.22 0.84 1.76
C ASP A 366 16.15 0.87 3.29
N TYR A 367 14.96 0.63 3.84
CA TYR A 367 14.73 0.65 5.28
C TYR A 367 15.54 -0.42 6.01
N ILE A 368 15.58 -1.66 5.50
CA ILE A 368 16.35 -2.76 6.10
C ILE A 368 17.84 -2.44 6.08
N PHE A 369 18.38 -2.05 4.93
CA PHE A 369 19.82 -1.85 4.77
C PHE A 369 20.31 -0.68 5.63
N LYS A 370 19.50 0.37 5.82
CA LYS A 370 19.77 1.45 6.78
C LYS A 370 19.69 0.97 8.23
N THR A 371 18.64 0.24 8.59
CA THR A 371 18.43 -0.24 9.97
C THR A 371 19.55 -1.18 10.44
N LEU A 372 19.99 -2.07 9.54
CA LEU A 372 21.13 -2.96 9.78
C LEU A 372 22.49 -2.24 9.73
N ASN A 373 22.50 -0.94 9.41
CA ASN A 373 23.69 -0.11 9.25
C ASN A 373 24.63 -0.56 8.14
N ILE A 374 24.05 -1.17 7.12
CA ILE A 374 24.75 -1.76 5.98
C ILE A 374 25.00 -0.72 4.90
N SER A 375 24.01 0.13 4.61
CA SER A 375 24.08 1.09 3.50
C SER A 375 23.33 2.39 3.83
N GLY A 376 23.84 3.51 3.31
CA GLY A 376 23.22 4.83 3.43
C GLY A 376 23.20 5.36 4.87
N VAL A 377 24.24 5.05 5.66
CA VAL A 377 24.35 5.44 7.06
C VAL A 377 25.22 6.68 7.19
N GLU A 378 24.65 7.75 7.73
CA GLU A 378 25.43 8.94 8.10
C GLU A 378 26.05 8.78 9.49
N TYR A 379 27.38 8.75 9.54
CA TYR A 379 28.11 8.73 10.80
C TYR A 379 28.45 10.17 11.22
N LYS A 380 28.27 10.46 12.51
CA LYS A 380 28.78 11.70 13.13
C LYS A 380 30.30 11.68 13.08
N TYR A 381 30.90 10.55 13.47
CA TYR A 381 32.30 10.24 13.24
C TYR A 381 32.58 8.74 13.33
N ILE A 382 33.71 8.32 12.74
CA ILE A 382 34.33 7.01 12.98
C ILE A 382 35.75 7.21 13.54
N VAL A 383 36.17 6.31 14.41
CA VAL A 383 37.52 6.28 14.99
C VAL A 383 38.30 5.15 14.33
N LEU A 384 39.46 5.50 13.79
CA LEU A 384 40.34 4.61 13.04
C LEU A 384 41.63 4.33 13.80
N ASP A 385 42.22 3.17 13.55
CA ASP A 385 43.62 2.91 13.88
C ASP A 385 44.53 3.91 13.17
N LYS A 386 45.63 4.29 13.81
CA LYS A 386 46.63 5.18 13.23
C LYS A 386 47.23 4.61 11.94
N LYS A 387 47.30 3.28 11.80
CA LYS A 387 47.72 2.60 10.56
C LYS A 387 46.84 2.92 9.35
N ALA A 388 45.62 3.42 9.57
CA ALA A 388 44.74 3.82 8.47
C ALA A 388 45.22 5.06 7.72
N ASP A 389 46.14 5.86 8.28
CA ASP A 389 46.57 7.14 7.70
C ASP A 389 47.10 7.01 6.27
N GLU A 390 47.89 5.96 6.03
CA GLU A 390 48.50 5.64 4.74
C GLU A 390 47.45 5.32 3.65
N PHE A 391 46.24 4.94 4.05
CA PHE A 391 45.15 4.55 3.15
C PHE A 391 44.10 5.66 2.97
N LEU A 392 44.20 6.76 3.74
CA LEU A 392 43.27 7.88 3.61
C LEU A 392 43.69 8.78 2.44
N PRO A 393 42.79 9.10 1.49
CA PRO A 393 43.10 9.98 0.37
C PRO A 393 43.36 11.42 0.84
N ASP A 394 44.59 11.91 0.63
CA ASP A 394 45.04 13.27 1.01
C ASP A 394 44.26 14.38 0.30
N ASP A 395 43.76 14.10 -0.91
CA ASP A 395 43.11 15.06 -1.80
C ASP A 395 41.59 15.18 -1.57
N MET A 396 40.99 14.22 -0.85
CA MET A 396 39.56 14.15 -0.53
C MET A 396 39.26 14.46 0.94
N ILE A 397 40.20 14.21 1.84
CA ILE A 397 40.03 14.39 3.29
C ILE A 397 40.98 15.49 3.77
N CYS A 398 40.45 16.47 4.49
CA CYS A 398 41.30 17.45 5.12
C CYS A 398 42.00 16.83 6.36
N LYS A 399 43.32 16.64 6.27
CA LYS A 399 44.14 15.94 7.29
C LYS A 399 44.79 16.87 8.33
N PHE A 400 45.37 18.01 7.92
CA PHE A 400 46.09 18.93 8.82
C PHE A 400 45.66 20.39 8.64
N ASN A 401 45.51 21.14 9.75
CA ASN A 401 45.20 22.58 9.76
C ASN A 401 44.03 23.00 8.84
N CYS A 402 42.89 22.34 8.99
CA CYS A 402 41.64 22.71 8.30
C CYS A 402 41.05 24.06 8.75
N ASP A 403 41.68 24.73 9.71
CA ASP A 403 41.37 26.11 10.14
C ASP A 403 42.00 27.17 9.22
N LYS A 404 42.78 26.80 8.18
CA LYS A 404 43.24 27.76 7.17
C LYS A 404 42.05 28.21 6.32
N GLU A 405 41.80 29.52 6.29
CA GLU A 405 40.82 30.13 5.41
C GLU A 405 41.14 29.78 3.95
N VAL A 406 40.27 29.00 3.32
CA VAL A 406 40.39 28.66 1.91
C VAL A 406 39.87 29.85 1.11
N GLU A 407 40.71 30.41 0.25
CA GLU A 407 40.33 31.52 -0.63
C GLU A 407 39.30 31.02 -1.66
N ILE A 408 38.05 31.49 -1.54
CA ILE A 408 36.98 31.16 -2.47
C ILE A 408 37.03 32.11 -3.66
N ILE A 409 37.18 31.55 -4.86
CA ILE A 409 37.32 32.29 -6.12
C ILE A 409 35.94 32.59 -6.71
N SER A 410 35.05 31.59 -6.73
CA SER A 410 33.69 31.75 -7.27
C SER A 410 32.72 30.69 -6.74
N TYR A 411 31.42 30.99 -6.81
CA TYR A 411 30.33 30.05 -6.57
C TYR A 411 29.18 30.33 -7.54
N ILE A 412 28.99 29.46 -8.54
CA ILE A 412 28.00 29.64 -9.62
C ILE A 412 27.17 28.37 -9.76
N ASN A 413 25.84 28.48 -9.64
CA ASN A 413 24.92 27.34 -9.83
C ASN A 413 25.31 26.08 -9.04
N SER A 414 25.69 26.24 -7.77
CA SER A 414 26.17 25.15 -6.89
C SER A 414 27.59 24.65 -7.16
N ASN A 415 28.33 25.23 -8.09
CA ASN A 415 29.75 24.91 -8.29
C ASN A 415 30.64 25.92 -7.56
N LEU A 416 31.35 25.46 -6.53
CA LEU A 416 32.32 26.21 -5.74
C LEU A 416 33.72 26.03 -6.35
N THR A 417 34.38 27.15 -6.67
CA THR A 417 35.78 27.19 -7.06
C THR A 417 36.60 27.81 -5.93
N TYR A 418 37.59 27.10 -5.44
CA TYR A 418 38.46 27.57 -4.35
C TYR A 418 39.92 27.29 -4.65
N LYS A 419 40.80 28.11 -4.06
CA LYS A 419 42.24 27.99 -4.23
C LYS A 419 42.81 26.96 -3.25
N THR A 420 43.72 26.14 -3.75
CA THR A 420 44.51 25.16 -3.01
C THR A 420 45.99 25.43 -3.25
N ASP A 421 46.85 24.83 -2.43
CA ASP A 421 48.30 24.92 -2.56
C ASP A 421 48.80 24.46 -3.95
N ASN A 422 48.01 23.63 -4.66
CA ASN A 422 48.32 23.09 -5.99
C ASN A 422 47.51 23.75 -7.14
N GLY A 423 46.90 24.92 -6.92
CA GLY A 423 46.07 25.63 -7.92
C GLY A 423 44.60 25.71 -7.53
N SER A 424 43.69 25.98 -8.47
CA SER A 424 42.25 26.06 -8.19
C SER A 424 41.53 24.72 -8.38
N LYS A 425 40.62 24.37 -7.46
CA LYS A 425 39.73 23.20 -7.57
C LYS A 425 38.27 23.65 -7.68
N ILE A 426 37.52 22.94 -8.51
CA ILE A 426 36.06 23.14 -8.67
C ILE A 426 35.34 21.94 -8.04
N ARG A 427 34.37 22.21 -7.16
CA ARG A 427 33.56 21.20 -6.47
C ARG A 427 32.09 21.56 -6.52
N ASN A 428 31.23 20.56 -6.64
CA ASN A 428 29.78 20.77 -6.56
C ASN A 428 29.34 20.77 -5.10
N LEU A 429 28.87 21.91 -4.61
CA LEU A 429 28.37 22.12 -3.26
C LEU A 429 26.83 22.20 -3.31
N LYS A 430 26.17 21.07 -3.03
CA LYS A 430 24.69 20.98 -3.04
C LYS A 430 24.02 21.66 -1.84
N ASN A 431 24.72 21.81 -0.71
CA ASN A 431 24.17 22.46 0.48
C ASN A 431 24.80 23.84 0.71
N LYS A 432 23.95 24.89 0.71
CA LYS A 432 24.36 26.29 0.90
C LYS A 432 24.85 26.61 2.31
N ASP A 433 24.47 25.82 3.31
CA ASP A 433 24.82 26.02 4.74
C ASP A 433 26.34 25.98 5.01
N CYS A 434 27.12 25.66 3.99
CA CYS A 434 28.57 25.54 4.01
C CYS A 434 29.30 26.84 3.69
N LEU A 435 28.59 27.83 3.13
CA LEU A 435 29.14 29.13 2.77
C LEU A 435 28.43 30.21 3.57
N THR A 436 29.21 31.08 4.21
CA THR A 436 28.67 32.32 4.73
C THR A 436 29.29 33.48 3.98
N PHE A 437 28.46 34.39 3.51
CA PHE A 437 28.88 35.59 2.81
C PHE A 437 28.92 36.74 3.79
N VAL A 438 30.02 37.48 3.79
CA VAL A 438 30.31 38.52 4.76
C VAL A 438 30.75 39.77 4.01
N ASP A 439 30.26 40.94 4.42
CA ASP A 439 30.71 42.23 3.86
C ASP A 439 32.04 42.70 4.50
N ASP A 440 32.57 43.83 4.02
CA ASP A 440 33.77 44.48 4.56
C ASP A 440 33.69 44.82 6.07
N ASN A 441 32.49 44.90 6.65
CA ASN A 441 32.24 45.19 8.07
C ASN A 441 32.04 43.92 8.91
N ASN A 442 32.41 42.74 8.38
CA ASN A 442 32.19 41.44 9.01
C ASN A 442 30.70 41.08 9.27
N LYS A 443 29.76 41.71 8.56
CA LYS A 443 28.33 41.41 8.72
C LYS A 443 27.91 40.26 7.80
N THR A 444 27.31 39.23 8.38
CA THR A 444 26.77 38.08 7.62
C THR A 444 25.57 38.47 6.76
N ILE A 445 25.61 38.13 5.49
CA ILE A 445 24.55 38.35 4.51
C ILE A 445 23.71 37.07 4.43
N ASN A 446 22.42 37.18 4.73
CA ASN A 446 21.48 36.06 4.59
C ASN A 446 21.00 35.93 3.13
N THR A 447 21.02 34.71 2.56
CA THR A 447 20.94 34.51 1.10
C THR A 447 20.06 33.32 0.69
N ASP A 448 18.75 33.50 0.76
CA ASP A 448 17.78 32.43 0.51
C ASP A 448 17.63 32.05 -1.00
N ASN A 449 17.99 32.94 -1.94
CA ASN A 449 17.70 32.79 -3.39
C ASN A 449 18.88 32.25 -4.23
N LYS A 450 18.70 32.01 -5.55
CA LYS A 450 19.77 31.53 -6.45
C LYS A 450 20.92 32.55 -6.52
N ILE A 451 22.10 32.15 -6.05
CA ILE A 451 23.27 33.02 -5.83
C ILE A 451 24.30 32.81 -6.95
N ILE A 452 24.89 33.89 -7.43
CA ILE A 452 26.10 33.87 -8.26
C ILE A 452 27.14 34.75 -7.56
N PHE A 453 28.22 34.13 -7.09
CA PHE A 453 29.41 34.80 -6.56
C PHE A 453 30.57 34.64 -7.54
N LYS A 454 31.16 35.74 -7.99
CA LYS A 454 32.31 35.70 -8.89
C LYS A 454 33.17 36.94 -8.70
N ASP A 455 34.47 36.76 -8.53
CA ASP A 455 35.47 37.84 -8.45
C ASP A 455 35.10 38.89 -7.37
N GLY A 456 34.63 38.45 -6.21
CA GLY A 456 34.23 39.33 -5.08
C GLY A 456 32.83 39.97 -5.19
N ASN A 457 32.10 39.73 -6.28
CA ASN A 457 30.76 40.24 -6.51
C ASN A 457 29.69 39.18 -6.27
N LEU A 458 28.69 39.48 -5.43
CA LEU A 458 27.54 38.61 -5.15
C LEU A 458 26.28 39.15 -5.84
N THR A 459 25.53 38.28 -6.52
CA THR A 459 24.26 38.61 -7.18
C THR A 459 23.16 37.61 -6.84
N PHE A 460 21.93 38.10 -6.65
CA PHE A 460 20.75 37.30 -6.32
C PHE A 460 19.74 37.28 -7.46
N THR A 461 19.31 36.09 -7.87
CA THR A 461 18.24 35.91 -8.86
C THR A 461 16.95 35.57 -8.15
N GLU A 462 16.34 36.55 -7.49
CA GLU A 462 14.89 36.67 -7.29
C GLU A 462 14.61 37.98 -6.51
N LYS A 463 14.02 38.95 -7.22
CA LYS A 463 13.39 40.21 -6.75
C LYS A 463 14.22 41.49 -6.58
N LYS A 464 15.55 41.49 -6.54
CA LYS A 464 16.36 42.72 -6.75
C LYS A 464 17.70 42.36 -7.41
N ASN A 465 17.97 42.91 -8.60
CA ASN A 465 19.30 42.92 -9.22
C ASN A 465 20.25 43.84 -8.43
N ASN A 466 20.39 43.60 -7.13
CA ASN A 466 21.32 44.34 -6.30
C ASN A 466 22.65 43.61 -6.36
N THR A 467 23.61 44.21 -7.05
CA THR A 467 25.01 43.80 -7.04
C THR A 467 25.63 44.35 -5.76
N THR A 468 26.04 43.48 -4.85
CA THR A 468 26.83 43.87 -3.68
C THR A 468 28.30 43.56 -3.95
N GLN A 469 29.14 44.59 -3.83
CA GLN A 469 30.59 44.52 -4.06
C GLN A 469 31.33 44.26 -2.75
N ASN A 470 32.58 43.79 -2.86
CA ASN A 470 33.48 43.50 -1.74
C ASN A 470 32.92 42.49 -0.72
N ILE A 471 32.35 41.40 -1.23
CA ILE A 471 31.90 40.31 -0.36
C ILE A 471 32.97 39.26 -0.26
N LYS A 472 33.28 38.87 0.97
CA LYS A 472 34.11 37.70 1.28
C LYS A 472 33.20 36.52 1.54
N ALA A 473 33.47 35.41 0.87
CA ALA A 473 32.85 34.13 1.22
C ALA A 473 33.77 33.42 2.22
N SER A 474 33.20 32.93 3.31
CA SER A 474 33.90 32.06 4.25
C SER A 474 33.28 30.67 4.25
N PHE A 475 34.13 29.65 4.38
CA PHE A 475 33.75 28.24 4.32
C PHE A 475 33.76 27.62 5.72
N ASN A 476 32.61 27.11 6.19
CA ASN A 476 32.56 26.43 7.48
C ASN A 476 33.01 24.97 7.33
N TYR A 477 34.29 24.71 7.60
CA TYR A 477 34.88 23.39 7.40
C TYR A 477 34.23 22.29 8.26
N LYS A 478 33.86 22.58 9.52
CA LYS A 478 33.38 21.58 10.48
C LYS A 478 32.03 20.99 10.09
N SER A 479 31.18 21.76 9.43
CA SER A 479 29.85 21.31 8.99
C SER A 479 29.87 20.66 7.61
N CYS A 480 30.90 20.90 6.79
CA CYS A 480 30.78 20.72 5.34
C CYS A 480 31.86 19.90 4.65
N LEU A 481 33.09 19.84 5.18
CA LEU A 481 34.11 18.94 4.68
C LEU A 481 34.11 17.62 5.46
N THR A 482 34.44 16.55 4.76
CA THR A 482 34.97 15.35 5.40
C THR A 482 36.39 15.67 5.89
N TYR A 483 36.63 15.54 7.19
CA TYR A 483 37.93 15.89 7.80
C TYR A 483 38.35 14.86 8.83
N ALA A 484 39.67 14.72 8.99
CA ALA A 484 40.29 13.85 9.96
C ALA A 484 40.88 14.66 11.13
N LYS A 485 40.71 14.18 12.36
CA LYS A 485 41.41 14.68 13.55
C LYS A 485 42.36 13.63 14.07
N TYR A 486 43.64 13.97 14.14
CA TYR A 486 44.68 13.11 14.64
C TYR A 486 44.76 13.22 16.17
N LYS A 487 44.68 12.09 16.85
CA LYS A 487 45.01 11.92 18.26
C LYS A 487 46.22 10.99 18.36
N ASN A 488 46.86 10.93 19.53
CA ASN A 488 48.12 10.19 19.73
C ASN A 488 48.11 8.78 19.10
N ASP A 489 47.03 8.01 19.32
CA ASP A 489 46.91 6.60 18.90
C ASP A 489 45.74 6.30 17.94
N SER A 490 45.04 7.34 17.43
CA SER A 490 43.84 7.14 16.62
C SER A 490 43.53 8.32 15.70
N ILE A 491 42.81 8.07 14.61
CA ILE A 491 42.34 9.09 13.68
C ILE A 491 40.81 9.15 13.76
N VAL A 492 40.23 10.33 13.95
CA VAL A 492 38.77 10.50 14.00
C VAL A 492 38.29 11.18 12.73
N LEU A 493 37.51 10.46 11.92
CA LEU A 493 36.99 10.93 10.64
C LEU A 493 35.53 11.37 10.78
N TYR A 494 35.21 12.59 10.35
CA TYR A 494 33.90 13.23 10.50
C TYR A 494 33.22 13.45 9.15
N ASN A 495 31.90 13.68 9.17
CA ASN A 495 31.09 14.07 8.01
C ASN A 495 31.21 13.09 6.84
N ILE A 496 30.93 11.82 7.10
CA ILE A 496 30.95 10.75 6.10
C ILE A 496 29.62 10.02 6.04
N GLU A 497 29.32 9.49 4.87
CA GLU A 497 28.23 8.53 4.65
C GLU A 497 28.85 7.19 4.27
N ALA A 498 28.47 6.11 4.96
CA ALA A 498 28.85 4.76 4.54
C ALA A 498 27.85 4.28 3.49
N ILE A 499 28.30 4.17 2.23
CA ILE A 499 27.53 3.60 1.13
C ILE A 499 27.38 2.10 1.34
N SER A 500 28.45 1.44 1.80
CA SER A 500 28.46 0.04 2.21
C SER A 500 29.40 -0.16 3.40
N THR A 501 28.96 -0.89 4.40
CA THR A 501 29.82 -1.34 5.51
C THR A 501 30.17 -2.83 5.42
N LEU A 502 29.93 -3.45 4.26
CA LEU A 502 30.07 -4.89 4.06
C LEU A 502 31.39 -5.27 3.44
N GLY A 503 31.82 -6.51 3.69
CA GLY A 503 33.05 -7.05 3.16
C GLY A 503 34.30 -6.48 3.84
N LYS A 504 35.45 -6.75 3.22
CA LYS A 504 36.75 -6.33 3.75
C LYS A 504 36.90 -4.81 3.84
N TYR A 505 36.26 -4.08 2.93
CA TYR A 505 36.37 -2.63 2.82
C TYR A 505 35.01 -1.97 3.04
N TRP A 506 35.00 -0.95 3.89
CA TRP A 506 33.93 0.02 3.96
C TRP A 506 34.04 0.98 2.78
N TYR A 507 32.91 1.22 2.14
CA TYR A 507 32.79 2.15 1.03
C TYR A 507 32.20 3.44 1.56
N ILE A 508 33.05 4.46 1.63
CA ILE A 508 32.74 5.73 2.25
C ILE A 508 32.54 6.78 1.17
N LYS A 509 31.55 7.64 1.39
CA LYS A 509 31.25 8.81 0.59
C LYS A 509 31.48 10.06 1.43
N THR A 510 32.19 11.01 0.85
CA THR A 510 32.34 12.35 1.44
C THR A 510 31.09 13.18 1.19
N LYS A 511 30.96 14.33 1.87
CA LYS A 511 29.90 15.30 1.57
C LYS A 511 29.97 15.89 0.15
N PHE A 512 31.10 15.78 -0.54
CA PHE A 512 31.28 16.21 -1.93
C PHE A 512 31.05 15.09 -2.95
N ASP A 513 30.39 14.00 -2.54
CA ASP A 513 30.10 12.82 -3.36
C ASP A 513 31.35 12.01 -3.81
N ASP A 514 32.56 12.39 -3.38
CA ASP A 514 33.77 11.57 -3.59
C ASP A 514 33.66 10.26 -2.82
N LYS A 515 34.15 9.17 -3.42
CA LYS A 515 34.08 7.82 -2.85
C LYS A 515 35.48 7.25 -2.64
N PHE A 516 35.71 6.60 -1.51
CA PHE A 516 36.94 5.88 -1.23
C PHE A 516 36.68 4.63 -0.38
N GLU A 517 37.64 3.71 -0.40
CA GLU A 517 37.61 2.47 0.36
C GLU A 517 38.40 2.59 1.65
N LEU A 518 37.91 1.97 2.72
CA LEU A 518 38.58 1.92 4.01
C LEU A 518 38.54 0.50 4.55
N GLN A 519 39.67 -0.09 4.91
CA GLN A 519 39.66 -1.44 5.51
C GLN A 519 38.87 -1.46 6.82
N SER A 520 37.94 -2.40 6.90
CA SER A 520 37.04 -2.57 8.05
C SER A 520 37.81 -2.81 9.36
N ASP A 521 38.93 -3.53 9.29
CA ASP A 521 39.81 -3.84 10.43
C ASP A 521 40.40 -2.59 11.10
N PHE A 522 40.50 -1.48 10.37
CA PHE A 522 41.00 -0.23 10.95
C PHE A 522 39.95 0.54 11.72
N ILE A 523 38.67 0.17 11.65
CA ILE A 523 37.57 0.93 12.28
C ILE A 523 37.33 0.43 13.70
N LYS A 524 37.76 1.23 14.70
CA LYS A 524 37.65 0.91 16.13
C LYS A 524 36.32 1.32 16.75
N THR A 525 35.77 2.47 16.37
CA THR A 525 34.55 3.00 16.99
C THR A 525 33.70 3.74 15.96
N LYS A 526 32.37 3.65 16.12
CA LYS A 526 31.39 4.19 15.18
C LYS A 526 30.35 4.98 15.97
N VAL A 527 30.15 6.25 15.63
CA VAL A 527 29.12 7.09 16.26
C VAL A 527 28.19 7.63 15.19
N LYS A 528 26.93 7.22 15.24
CA LYS A 528 25.87 7.64 14.30
C LYS A 528 25.41 9.06 14.60
N LYS A 529 24.86 9.73 13.59
CA LYS A 529 24.14 10.99 13.79
C LYS A 529 22.81 10.78 14.48
#